data_AF-A0A526QMR0-F1
#
_entry.id   AF-A0A526QMR0-F1
#
_cell.length_a   1.000
_cell.length_b   1.000
_cell.length_c   1.000
_cell.angle_alpha   90.00
_cell.angle_beta   90.00
_cell.angle_gamma   90.00
#
_symmetry.space_group_name_H-M   'P 1'
#
loop_
_entity.id
_entity.type
_entity.pdbx_description
1 polymer ?
#
loop_
_entity_poly.entity_id
_entity_poly.type
_entity_poly.pdbx_seq_one_letter_code
_entity_poly.pdbx_strand_id
1 'polypeptide(L)'
;PERLAFGRQEHGQRPGFIQVMEAVDKAWREKQESLGQSADGLTSHVEARLAGSHGKAVLDRDTLNDLAGRIDGMIDRDLGGLRGAPKFPNAPFMQTLWLSWLRDGVASHRDAVLLSLEKMLAGGIYDHVGGGLSRYSTDAEWLVPHFEKMLYDNAQLIRMCNWAFAATGNDLFRIRIEQTAAWLLREMLVDGGGFAASLDADSDGEEGLFYTWNRDEVEAVLGDDSALFFNYFGLVSPHG
;
A
#
# COMPACT_ATOMS: atom_id res chain seq x y z
N PRO A 1 17.89 8.97 5.04
CA PRO A 1 18.73 9.13 3.82
C PRO A 1 18.17 8.31 2.67
N GLU A 2 17.28 8.94 1.90
CA GLU A 2 16.73 8.50 0.62
C GLU A 2 17.63 7.49 -0.12
N ARG A 3 17.21 6.23 -0.14
CA ARG A 3 17.59 5.34 -1.23
C ARG A 3 16.64 5.59 -2.40
N LEU A 4 16.74 6.80 -2.98
CA LEU A 4 16.45 6.97 -4.39
C LEU A 4 17.26 5.89 -5.13
N ALA A 5 16.65 5.24 -6.14
CA ALA A 5 17.37 4.28 -6.97
C ALA A 5 18.69 4.85 -7.52
N PHE A 6 18.79 6.19 -7.63
CA PHE A 6 19.99 6.95 -7.91
C PHE A 6 20.00 8.28 -7.12
N GLY A 7 21.02 8.51 -6.27
CA GLY A 7 21.24 9.81 -5.64
C GLY A 7 21.69 10.87 -6.66
N ARG A 8 21.54 12.16 -6.32
CA ARG A 8 21.94 13.27 -7.23
C ARG A 8 23.43 13.24 -7.60
N GLN A 9 24.27 12.72 -6.71
CA GLN A 9 25.70 12.49 -6.91
C GLN A 9 26.03 11.01 -6.76
N GLU A 10 27.17 10.60 -7.31
CA GLU A 10 27.69 9.24 -7.28
C GLU A 10 27.87 8.75 -5.83
N HIS A 11 27.39 7.53 -5.53
CA HIS A 11 27.53 6.93 -4.21
C HIS A 11 28.01 5.49 -4.34
N GLY A 12 29.29 5.25 -4.01
CA GLY A 12 29.93 3.94 -4.18
C GLY A 12 30.07 3.53 -5.64
N GLN A 13 29.67 2.31 -5.99
CA GLN A 13 29.75 1.76 -7.35
C GLN A 13 28.51 2.06 -8.23
N ARG A 14 27.58 2.89 -7.75
CA ARG A 14 26.34 3.22 -8.48
C ARG A 14 26.42 4.63 -9.06
N PRO A 15 26.20 4.81 -10.38
CA PRO A 15 26.22 6.12 -11.00
C PRO A 15 25.13 7.01 -10.40
N GLY A 16 25.41 8.30 -10.25
CA GLY A 16 24.41 9.28 -9.82
C GLY A 16 23.33 9.50 -10.88
N PHE A 17 22.16 9.99 -10.49
CA PHE A 17 21.02 10.21 -11.39
C PHE A 17 21.40 11.09 -12.59
N ILE A 18 22.22 12.12 -12.37
CA ILE A 18 22.72 12.99 -13.45
C ILE A 18 23.59 12.21 -14.45
N GLN A 19 24.49 11.35 -13.97
CA GLN A 19 25.33 10.52 -14.84
C GLN A 19 24.49 9.51 -15.64
N VAL A 20 23.43 8.96 -15.04
CA VAL A 20 22.47 8.10 -15.74
C VAL A 20 21.77 8.90 -16.85
N MET A 21 21.29 10.12 -16.56
CA MET A 21 20.63 10.97 -17.54
C MET A 21 21.57 11.38 -18.69
N GLU A 22 22.83 11.70 -18.39
CA GLU A 22 23.86 12.01 -19.39
C GLU A 22 24.19 10.79 -20.25
N ALA A 23 24.28 9.60 -19.65
CA ALA A 23 24.49 8.36 -20.39
C ALA A 23 23.32 8.03 -21.31
N VAL A 24 22.08 8.29 -20.88
CA VAL A 24 20.87 8.14 -21.70
C VAL A 24 20.85 9.14 -22.86
N ASP A 25 21.12 10.43 -22.63
CA ASP A 25 21.19 11.43 -23.70
C ASP A 25 22.29 11.10 -24.73
N LYS A 26 23.47 10.69 -24.25
CA LYS A 26 24.58 10.26 -25.11
C LYS A 26 24.22 9.02 -25.93
N ALA A 27 23.64 8.00 -25.30
CA ALA A 27 23.21 6.79 -26.01
C ALA A 27 22.13 7.10 -27.05
N TRP A 28 21.19 7.99 -26.73
CA TRP A 28 20.14 8.43 -27.66
C TRP A 28 20.72 9.17 -28.87
N ARG A 29 21.69 10.07 -28.68
CA ARG A 29 22.32 10.83 -29.77
C ARG A 29 23.26 10.00 -30.64
N GLU A 30 24.08 9.16 -30.03
CA GLU A 30 25.18 8.46 -30.71
C GLU A 30 24.81 7.06 -31.20
N LYS A 31 23.81 6.42 -30.58
CA LYS A 31 23.46 5.01 -30.83
C LYS A 31 21.97 4.82 -31.12
N GLN A 32 21.31 5.85 -31.67
CA GLN A 32 19.87 5.84 -31.90
C GLN A 32 19.40 4.62 -32.73
N GLU A 33 20.14 4.27 -33.78
CA GLU A 33 19.82 3.12 -34.63
C GLU A 33 19.95 1.79 -33.89
N SER A 34 21.01 1.60 -33.10
CA SER A 34 21.23 0.41 -32.28
C SER A 34 20.20 0.29 -31.14
N LEU A 35 19.78 1.42 -30.57
CA LEU A 35 18.68 1.48 -29.60
C LEU A 35 17.34 1.12 -30.25
N GLY A 36 17.09 1.63 -31.47
CA GLY A 36 15.92 1.26 -32.28
C GLY A 36 15.86 -0.24 -32.54
N GLN A 37 16.96 -0.84 -33.01
CA GLN A 37 17.05 -2.29 -33.24
C GLN A 37 16.85 -3.11 -31.95
N SER A 38 17.37 -2.63 -30.83
CA SER A 38 17.18 -3.28 -29.52
C SER A 38 15.74 -3.16 -29.03
N ALA A 39 15.11 -2.00 -29.22
CA ALA A 39 13.70 -1.78 -28.91
C ALA A 39 12.78 -2.61 -29.81
N ASP A 40 13.07 -2.70 -31.09
CA ASP A 40 12.34 -3.54 -32.06
C ASP A 40 12.50 -5.02 -31.72
N GLY A 41 13.70 -5.46 -31.35
CA GLY A 41 13.96 -6.82 -30.87
C GLY A 41 13.20 -7.15 -29.60
N LEU A 42 13.18 -6.23 -28.62
CA LEU A 42 12.42 -6.39 -27.39
C LEU A 42 10.91 -6.40 -27.66
N THR A 43 10.43 -5.49 -28.52
CA THR A 43 9.03 -5.40 -28.93
C THR A 43 8.62 -6.67 -29.63
N SER A 44 9.41 -7.16 -30.59
CA SER A 44 9.16 -8.42 -31.30
C SER A 44 9.15 -9.62 -30.35
N HIS A 45 10.02 -9.64 -29.34
CA HIS A 45 10.06 -10.70 -28.33
C HIS A 45 8.84 -10.66 -27.41
N VAL A 46 8.43 -9.47 -26.98
CA VAL A 46 7.23 -9.25 -26.17
C VAL A 46 5.98 -9.59 -26.98
N GLU A 47 5.87 -9.11 -28.22
CA GLU A 47 4.80 -9.43 -29.15
C GLU A 47 4.76 -10.93 -29.44
N ALA A 48 5.86 -11.61 -29.69
CA ALA A 48 5.87 -13.06 -29.87
C ALA A 48 5.39 -13.80 -28.61
N ARG A 49 5.74 -13.30 -27.41
CA ARG A 49 5.26 -13.85 -26.13
C ARG A 49 3.78 -13.57 -25.85
N LEU A 50 3.28 -12.39 -26.27
CA LEU A 50 1.88 -11.99 -26.07
C LEU A 50 0.96 -12.50 -27.19
N ALA A 51 1.48 -12.67 -28.41
CA ALA A 51 0.80 -13.25 -29.56
C ALA A 51 0.77 -14.78 -29.46
N GLY A 52 1.73 -15.39 -28.75
CA GLY A 52 1.71 -16.77 -28.32
C GLY A 52 0.66 -17.01 -27.23
N SER A 53 -0.56 -17.32 -27.67
CA SER A 53 -1.75 -17.66 -26.86
C SER A 53 -2.36 -16.50 -26.08
N HIS A 54 -3.29 -15.79 -26.70
CA HIS A 54 -4.68 -15.66 -26.26
C HIS A 54 -5.41 -14.91 -27.41
N GLY A 55 -6.20 -15.61 -28.23
CA GLY A 55 -7.17 -14.91 -29.08
C GLY A 55 -8.00 -13.97 -28.19
N LYS A 56 -8.41 -12.78 -28.68
CA LYS A 56 -9.13 -11.74 -27.90
C LYS A 56 -9.97 -12.39 -26.81
N ALA A 57 -9.44 -12.47 -25.60
CA ALA A 57 -10.15 -13.11 -24.50
C ALA A 57 -11.36 -12.20 -24.26
N VAL A 58 -12.54 -12.71 -24.58
CA VAL A 58 -13.77 -12.00 -24.26
C VAL A 58 -13.80 -11.98 -22.73
N LEU A 59 -13.70 -10.80 -22.14
CA LEU A 59 -13.92 -10.60 -20.71
C LEU A 59 -15.40 -10.86 -20.44
N ASP A 60 -15.74 -12.13 -20.26
CA ASP A 60 -17.08 -12.55 -19.93
C ASP A 60 -17.26 -12.67 -18.41
N ARG A 61 -18.50 -13.00 -18.02
CA ARG A 61 -18.88 -13.08 -16.61
C ARG A 61 -18.09 -14.18 -15.88
N ASP A 62 -17.87 -15.31 -16.54
CA ASP A 62 -17.20 -16.47 -15.96
C ASP A 62 -15.71 -16.18 -15.75
N THR A 63 -15.06 -15.49 -16.68
CA THR A 63 -13.68 -15.01 -16.52
C THR A 63 -13.52 -14.14 -15.27
N LEU A 64 -14.47 -13.23 -15.02
CA LEU A 64 -14.44 -12.37 -13.83
C LEU A 64 -14.73 -13.14 -12.54
N ASN A 65 -15.60 -14.15 -12.58
CA ASN A 65 -15.86 -15.04 -11.45
C ASN A 65 -14.62 -15.87 -11.10
N ASP A 66 -13.96 -16.44 -12.11
CA ASP A 66 -12.73 -17.21 -11.94
C ASP A 66 -11.61 -16.34 -11.37
N LEU A 67 -11.48 -15.10 -11.84
CA LEU A 67 -10.54 -14.13 -11.28
C LEU A 67 -10.83 -13.86 -9.79
N ALA A 68 -12.09 -13.57 -9.45
CA ALA A 68 -12.47 -13.31 -8.07
C ALA A 68 -12.20 -14.54 -7.17
N GLY A 69 -12.55 -15.75 -7.62
CA GLY A 69 -12.27 -16.99 -6.89
C GLY A 69 -10.77 -17.25 -6.68
N ARG A 70 -9.93 -16.94 -7.68
CA ARG A 70 -8.47 -17.03 -7.53
C ARG A 70 -7.94 -16.02 -6.51
N ILE A 71 -8.43 -14.78 -6.55
CA ILE A 71 -8.06 -13.75 -5.58
C ILE A 71 -8.49 -14.17 -4.16
N ASP A 72 -9.71 -14.68 -4.00
CA ASP A 72 -10.23 -15.16 -2.71
C ASP A 72 -9.38 -16.32 -2.14
N GLY A 73 -8.87 -17.19 -3.00
CA GLY A 73 -7.93 -18.25 -2.63
C GLY A 73 -6.56 -17.75 -2.14
N MET A 74 -6.16 -16.52 -2.49
CA MET A 74 -4.91 -15.91 -2.04
C MET A 74 -5.04 -15.22 -0.67
N ILE A 75 -6.28 -14.99 -0.20
CA ILE A 75 -6.54 -14.29 1.06
C ILE A 75 -6.11 -15.17 2.25
N ASP A 76 -5.42 -14.53 3.20
CA ASP A 76 -5.16 -15.08 4.52
C ASP A 76 -6.45 -15.04 5.35
N ARG A 77 -6.94 -16.21 5.77
CA ARG A 77 -8.21 -16.31 6.52
C ARG A 77 -8.06 -16.03 8.01
N ASP A 78 -6.84 -15.90 8.50
CA ASP A 78 -6.55 -15.63 9.90
C ASP A 78 -6.11 -14.17 10.10
N LEU A 79 -5.26 -13.67 9.20
CA LEU A 79 -4.67 -12.33 9.26
C LEU A 79 -5.27 -11.33 8.25
N GLY A 80 -6.17 -11.78 7.38
CA GLY A 80 -6.71 -10.94 6.30
C GLY A 80 -5.65 -10.51 5.28
N GLY A 81 -6.04 -9.89 4.18
CA GLY A 81 -5.12 -9.51 3.10
C GLY A 81 -4.51 -10.70 2.37
N LEU A 82 -3.51 -10.44 1.53
CA LEU A 82 -2.73 -11.50 0.89
C LEU A 82 -1.71 -12.09 1.88
N ARG A 83 -1.44 -13.39 1.76
CA ARG A 83 -0.46 -14.08 2.60
C ARG A 83 0.97 -13.56 2.39
N GLY A 84 1.77 -13.61 3.46
CA GLY A 84 3.20 -13.34 3.43
C GLY A 84 3.58 -11.89 3.76
N ALA A 85 4.88 -11.62 3.68
CA ALA A 85 5.51 -10.34 3.97
C ALA A 85 6.48 -9.95 2.83
N PRO A 86 6.66 -8.66 2.50
CA PRO A 86 5.89 -7.51 3.00
C PRO A 86 4.43 -7.56 2.54
N LYS A 87 3.53 -7.03 3.37
CA LYS A 87 2.08 -7.13 3.18
C LYS A 87 1.46 -5.80 2.79
N PHE A 88 0.78 -5.79 1.64
CA PHE A 88 0.18 -4.60 1.04
C PHE A 88 -1.36 -4.63 1.13
N PRO A 89 -2.04 -3.46 1.21
CA PRO A 89 -3.50 -3.38 1.21
C PRO A 89 -4.17 -3.99 -0.03
N ASN A 90 -3.48 -3.99 -1.19
CA ASN A 90 -3.96 -4.60 -2.45
C ASN A 90 -5.40 -4.21 -2.81
N ALA A 91 -5.73 -2.92 -2.72
CA ALA A 91 -7.08 -2.40 -2.94
C ALA A 91 -7.76 -2.85 -4.27
N PRO A 92 -7.05 -3.03 -5.41
CA PRO A 92 -7.68 -3.58 -6.62
C PRO A 92 -8.23 -5.01 -6.44
N PHE A 93 -7.54 -5.86 -5.67
CA PHE A 93 -8.01 -7.21 -5.37
C PHE A 93 -9.21 -7.18 -4.44
N MET A 94 -9.17 -6.35 -3.40
CA MET A 94 -10.31 -6.14 -2.49
C MET A 94 -11.54 -5.61 -3.23
N GLN A 95 -11.34 -4.66 -4.15
CA GLN A 95 -12.41 -4.16 -5.01
C GLN A 95 -12.99 -5.27 -5.90
N THR A 96 -12.15 -6.15 -6.45
CA THR A 96 -12.61 -7.24 -7.33
C THR A 96 -13.50 -8.21 -6.56
N LEU A 97 -13.10 -8.60 -5.35
CA LEU A 97 -13.90 -9.44 -4.45
C LEU A 97 -15.23 -8.75 -4.08
N TRP A 98 -15.17 -7.46 -3.69
CA TRP A 98 -16.36 -6.72 -3.30
C TRP A 98 -17.37 -6.60 -4.44
N LEU A 99 -16.91 -6.29 -5.65
CA LEU A 99 -17.77 -6.21 -6.83
C LEU A 99 -18.34 -7.56 -7.22
N SER A 100 -17.58 -8.65 -7.08
CA SER A 100 -18.10 -10.01 -7.28
C SER A 100 -19.23 -10.34 -6.31
N TRP A 101 -19.09 -9.96 -5.03
CA TRP A 101 -20.19 -10.10 -4.07
C TRP A 101 -21.42 -9.28 -4.46
N LEU A 102 -21.27 -7.99 -4.80
CA LEU A 102 -22.39 -7.14 -5.19
C LEU A 102 -23.12 -7.66 -6.45
N ARG A 103 -22.37 -8.21 -7.39
CA ARG A 103 -22.91 -8.68 -8.68
C ARG A 103 -23.57 -10.06 -8.58
N ASP A 104 -22.95 -10.99 -7.85
CA ASP A 104 -23.30 -12.42 -7.91
C ASP A 104 -23.66 -13.01 -6.53
N GLY A 105 -23.59 -12.23 -5.45
CA GLY A 105 -24.00 -12.65 -4.11
C GLY A 105 -23.03 -13.58 -3.39
N VAL A 106 -21.78 -13.71 -3.86
CA VAL A 106 -20.76 -14.60 -3.26
C VAL A 106 -20.31 -14.05 -1.89
N ALA A 107 -20.95 -14.49 -0.81
CA ALA A 107 -20.74 -13.96 0.53
C ALA A 107 -19.29 -14.12 1.04
N SER A 108 -18.60 -15.21 0.67
CA SER A 108 -17.20 -15.43 1.06
C SER A 108 -16.28 -14.31 0.56
N HIS A 109 -16.56 -13.73 -0.61
CA HIS A 109 -15.78 -12.62 -1.15
C HIS A 109 -15.96 -11.35 -0.32
N ARG A 110 -17.19 -11.06 0.13
CA ARG A 110 -17.46 -9.97 1.09
C ARG A 110 -16.70 -10.20 2.39
N ASP A 111 -16.83 -11.38 2.95
CA ASP A 111 -16.26 -11.73 4.26
C ASP A 111 -14.72 -11.66 4.22
N ALA A 112 -14.11 -12.06 3.10
CA ALA A 112 -12.67 -11.89 2.86
C ALA A 112 -12.24 -10.42 2.90
N VAL A 113 -13.00 -9.52 2.26
CA VAL A 113 -12.71 -8.08 2.26
C VAL A 113 -12.90 -7.49 3.65
N LEU A 114 -13.99 -7.83 4.34
CA LEU A 114 -14.26 -7.34 5.70
C LEU A 114 -13.16 -7.75 6.68
N LEU A 115 -12.80 -9.04 6.69
CA LEU A 115 -11.70 -9.55 7.52
C LEU A 115 -10.39 -8.82 7.21
N SER A 116 -10.08 -8.63 5.91
CA SER A 116 -8.87 -7.94 5.47
C SER A 116 -8.81 -6.50 5.98
N LEU A 117 -9.92 -5.77 5.88
CA LEU A 117 -10.00 -4.40 6.37
C LEU A 117 -9.92 -4.35 7.91
N GLU A 118 -10.64 -5.22 8.62
CA GLU A 118 -10.63 -5.25 10.08
C GLU A 118 -9.24 -5.52 10.64
N LYS A 119 -8.54 -6.53 10.12
CA LYS A 119 -7.18 -6.89 10.56
C LYS A 119 -6.18 -5.79 10.23
N MET A 120 -6.23 -5.26 9.02
CA MET A 120 -5.33 -4.18 8.58
C MET A 120 -5.55 -2.89 9.40
N LEU A 121 -6.80 -2.51 9.67
CA LEU A 121 -7.15 -1.28 10.41
C LEU A 121 -7.00 -1.40 11.93
N ALA A 122 -6.84 -2.62 12.44
CA ALA A 122 -6.46 -2.90 13.82
C ALA A 122 -4.93 -3.04 13.99
N GLY A 123 -4.19 -3.28 12.91
CA GLY A 123 -2.73 -3.41 12.92
C GLY A 123 -2.01 -2.06 13.02
N GLY A 124 -0.69 -2.11 13.20
CA GLY A 124 0.21 -0.95 13.24
C GLY A 124 0.46 -0.30 11.87
N ILE A 125 0.07 -0.93 10.76
CA ILE A 125 0.03 -0.27 9.43
C ILE A 125 -0.88 0.96 9.39
N TYR A 126 -1.91 1.01 10.26
CA TYR A 126 -2.73 2.19 10.43
C TYR A 126 -2.19 3.04 11.57
N ASP A 127 -1.99 4.33 11.32
CA ASP A 127 -1.58 5.27 12.36
C ASP A 127 -2.78 5.62 13.26
N HIS A 128 -2.84 5.00 14.43
CA HIS A 128 -3.93 5.17 15.40
C HIS A 128 -3.92 6.53 16.10
N VAL A 129 -2.82 7.28 16.02
CA VAL A 129 -2.66 8.59 16.67
C VAL A 129 -2.93 9.71 15.67
N GLY A 130 -2.18 9.74 14.57
CA GLY A 130 -2.24 10.78 13.55
C GLY A 130 -3.28 10.53 12.46
N GLY A 131 -3.73 9.28 12.30
CA GLY A 131 -4.58 8.86 11.19
C GLY A 131 -3.79 8.58 9.90
N GLY A 132 -4.45 7.88 8.99
CA GLY A 132 -3.87 7.49 7.70
C GLY A 132 -3.15 6.15 7.73
N LEU A 133 -3.10 5.53 6.56
CA LEU A 133 -2.55 4.21 6.30
C LEU A 133 -1.16 4.33 5.67
N SER A 134 -0.20 3.62 6.25
CA SER A 134 1.12 3.41 5.67
C SER A 134 1.05 2.50 4.45
N ARG A 135 2.04 2.62 3.56
CA ARG A 135 2.02 1.97 2.24
C ARG A 135 1.97 0.45 2.32
N TYR A 136 2.69 -0.14 3.27
CA TYR A 136 2.69 -1.59 3.53
C TYR A 136 3.18 -1.91 4.94
N SER A 137 2.93 -3.13 5.39
CA SER A 137 3.55 -3.72 6.57
C SER A 137 4.76 -4.54 6.16
N THR A 138 5.85 -4.44 6.90
CA THR A 138 7.05 -5.27 6.67
C THR A 138 6.85 -6.71 7.14
N ASP A 139 5.86 -6.96 8.00
CA ASP A 139 5.44 -8.28 8.49
C ASP A 139 4.11 -8.76 7.88
N ALA A 140 3.71 -9.98 8.23
CA ALA A 140 2.47 -10.59 7.75
C ALA A 140 1.25 -10.23 8.63
N GLU A 141 1.47 -9.76 9.85
CA GLU A 141 0.49 -9.51 10.89
C GLU A 141 -0.09 -8.09 10.86
N TRP A 142 0.45 -7.23 9.98
CA TRP A 142 0.13 -5.80 9.86
C TRP A 142 0.69 -4.92 10.99
N LEU A 143 1.72 -5.36 11.73
CA LEU A 143 2.18 -4.68 12.93
C LEU A 143 3.24 -3.62 12.66
N VAL A 144 4.22 -3.91 11.81
CA VAL A 144 5.38 -3.03 11.57
C VAL A 144 5.23 -2.28 10.24
N PRO A 145 4.79 -1.01 10.24
CA PRO A 145 4.61 -0.23 9.02
C PRO A 145 5.94 0.13 8.34
N HIS A 146 5.90 0.26 7.03
CA HIS A 146 6.79 1.15 6.30
C HIS A 146 6.15 2.54 6.27
N PHE A 147 6.70 3.49 7.04
CA PHE A 147 5.97 4.68 7.51
C PHE A 147 5.51 5.65 6.41
N GLU A 148 5.99 5.50 5.17
CA GLU A 148 5.52 6.27 4.01
C GLU A 148 4.00 6.14 3.85
N LYS A 149 3.29 7.26 3.66
CA LYS A 149 1.84 7.29 3.42
C LYS A 149 1.56 7.88 2.04
N MET A 150 0.77 7.18 1.23
CA MET A 150 0.43 7.62 -0.12
C MET A 150 -1.01 8.12 -0.20
N LEU A 151 -1.25 9.20 -0.96
CA LEU A 151 -2.59 9.74 -1.17
C LEU A 151 -3.53 8.71 -1.80
N TYR A 152 -3.06 7.99 -2.83
CA TYR A 152 -3.91 7.05 -3.56
C TYR A 152 -4.30 5.82 -2.73
N ASP A 153 -3.44 5.38 -1.81
CA ASP A 153 -3.74 4.27 -0.90
C ASP A 153 -4.81 4.68 0.10
N ASN A 154 -4.68 5.87 0.68
CA ASN A 154 -5.65 6.42 1.64
C ASN A 154 -7.00 6.76 1.00
N ALA A 155 -7.01 7.28 -0.24
CA ALA A 155 -8.24 7.49 -0.99
C ALA A 155 -8.98 6.17 -1.27
N GLN A 156 -8.25 5.12 -1.64
CA GLN A 156 -8.82 3.79 -1.83
C GLN A 156 -9.32 3.18 -0.51
N LEU A 157 -8.59 3.39 0.59
CA LEU A 157 -9.02 2.96 1.92
C LEU A 157 -10.35 3.59 2.32
N ILE A 158 -10.51 4.91 2.17
CA ILE A 158 -11.76 5.61 2.51
C ILE A 158 -12.93 5.00 1.74
N ARG A 159 -12.76 4.72 0.44
CA ARG A 159 -13.81 4.09 -0.37
C ARG A 159 -14.18 2.70 0.13
N MET A 160 -13.19 1.85 0.42
CA MET A 160 -13.42 0.49 0.90
C MET A 160 -14.06 0.49 2.30
N CYS A 161 -13.63 1.38 3.19
CA CYS A 161 -14.24 1.56 4.51
C CYS A 161 -15.68 2.04 4.40
N ASN A 162 -16.00 2.93 3.44
CA ASN A 162 -17.39 3.36 3.22
C ASN A 162 -18.28 2.19 2.82
N TRP A 163 -17.80 1.32 1.94
CA TRP A 163 -18.53 0.11 1.57
C TRP A 163 -18.71 -0.83 2.77
N ALA A 164 -17.65 -1.07 3.54
CA ALA A 164 -17.68 -1.93 4.70
C ALA A 164 -18.62 -1.38 5.80
N PHE A 165 -18.57 -0.07 6.07
CA PHE A 165 -19.47 0.61 7.00
C PHE A 165 -20.93 0.50 6.54
N ALA A 166 -21.22 0.80 5.27
CA ALA A 166 -22.57 0.69 4.74
C ALA A 166 -23.13 -0.74 4.80
N ALA A 167 -22.28 -1.76 4.65
CA ALA A 167 -22.69 -3.16 4.70
C ALA A 167 -22.86 -3.72 6.12
N THR A 168 -22.14 -3.18 7.11
CA THR A 168 -22.03 -3.80 8.45
C THR A 168 -22.51 -2.92 9.59
N GLY A 169 -22.48 -1.59 9.43
CA GLY A 169 -22.64 -0.65 10.53
C GLY A 169 -21.49 -0.66 11.55
N ASN A 170 -20.37 -1.35 11.25
CA ASN A 170 -19.24 -1.44 12.17
C ASN A 170 -18.50 -0.08 12.27
N ASP A 171 -18.57 0.52 13.45
CA ASP A 171 -18.02 1.85 13.74
C ASP A 171 -16.51 1.95 13.54
N LEU A 172 -15.77 0.84 13.56
CA LEU A 172 -14.35 0.82 13.18
C LEU A 172 -14.14 1.53 11.85
N PHE A 173 -14.93 1.20 10.82
CA PHE A 173 -14.76 1.78 9.49
C PHE A 173 -15.10 3.27 9.46
N ARG A 174 -16.15 3.69 10.17
CA ARG A 174 -16.52 5.11 10.28
C ARG A 174 -15.40 5.92 10.93
N ILE A 175 -14.88 5.45 12.06
CA ILE A 175 -13.79 6.10 12.79
C ILE A 175 -12.56 6.23 11.88
N ARG A 176 -12.20 5.17 11.14
CA ARG A 176 -11.03 5.19 10.24
C ARG A 176 -11.24 6.10 9.04
N ILE A 177 -12.46 6.27 8.52
CA ILE A 177 -12.77 7.28 7.49
C ILE A 177 -12.53 8.68 8.04
N GLU A 178 -13.12 8.99 9.20
CA GLU A 178 -13.03 10.30 9.85
C GLU A 178 -11.57 10.66 10.17
N GLN A 179 -10.81 9.73 10.76
CA GLN A 179 -9.39 9.92 11.07
C GLN A 179 -8.53 10.10 9.82
N THR A 180 -8.75 9.28 8.78
CA THR A 180 -7.99 9.42 7.52
C THR A 180 -8.32 10.73 6.81
N ALA A 181 -9.58 11.17 6.82
CA ALA A 181 -9.97 12.46 6.26
C ALA A 181 -9.36 13.64 7.05
N ALA A 182 -9.36 13.56 8.38
CA ALA A 182 -8.71 14.56 9.23
C ALA A 182 -7.19 14.63 8.97
N TRP A 183 -6.52 13.48 8.82
CA TRP A 183 -5.12 13.41 8.43
C TRP A 183 -4.85 14.05 7.06
N LEU A 184 -5.66 13.70 6.04
CA LEU A 184 -5.53 14.29 4.70
C LEU A 184 -5.64 15.82 4.74
N LEU A 185 -6.60 16.35 5.49
CA LEU A 185 -6.80 17.80 5.60
C LEU A 185 -5.69 18.50 6.40
N ARG A 186 -5.10 17.82 7.38
CA ARG A 186 -4.08 18.37 8.27
C ARG A 186 -2.67 18.31 7.65
N GLU A 187 -2.31 17.19 7.06
CA GLU A 187 -0.94 16.90 6.63
C GLU A 187 -0.75 16.95 5.12
N MET A 188 -1.79 16.62 4.33
CA MET A 188 -1.64 16.43 2.89
C MET A 188 -2.17 17.60 2.06
N LEU A 189 -2.98 18.48 2.63
CA LEU A 189 -3.51 19.67 1.94
C LEU A 189 -2.40 20.71 1.81
N VAL A 190 -2.03 21.05 0.57
CA VAL A 190 -0.98 22.04 0.28
C VAL A 190 -1.58 23.39 -0.08
N ASP A 191 -0.74 24.43 -0.02
CA ASP A 191 -1.08 25.77 -0.50
C ASP A 191 -1.61 25.71 -1.93
N GLY A 192 -2.79 26.30 -2.15
CA GLY A 192 -3.53 26.21 -3.42
C GLY A 192 -4.63 25.16 -3.45
N GLY A 193 -4.84 24.40 -2.37
CA GLY A 193 -6.00 23.52 -2.18
C GLY A 193 -5.87 22.14 -2.82
N GLY A 194 -4.69 21.79 -3.33
CA GLY A 194 -4.38 20.45 -3.81
C GLY A 194 -3.95 19.52 -2.67
N PHE A 195 -3.89 18.22 -2.95
CA PHE A 195 -3.29 17.25 -2.03
C PHE A 195 -1.91 16.83 -2.53
N ALA A 196 -0.94 16.72 -1.61
CA ALA A 196 0.35 16.08 -1.87
C ALA A 196 0.15 14.61 -2.30
N ALA A 197 1.08 14.06 -3.08
CA ALA A 197 0.97 12.68 -3.56
C ALA A 197 1.41 11.65 -2.49
N SER A 198 2.34 12.04 -1.62
CA SER A 198 2.90 11.20 -0.57
C SER A 198 3.38 12.04 0.62
N LEU A 199 3.48 11.40 1.77
CA LEU A 199 4.18 11.84 2.96
C LEU A 199 5.31 10.85 3.20
N ASP A 200 6.55 11.35 3.23
CA ASP A 200 7.75 10.53 3.37
C ASP A 200 7.95 10.03 4.81
N ALA A 201 8.71 8.95 4.95
CA ALA A 201 9.05 8.28 6.20
C ALA A 201 10.33 8.83 6.86
N ASP A 202 11.12 9.64 6.14
CA ASP A 202 12.45 10.06 6.56
C ASP A 202 12.38 11.15 7.65
N SER A 203 12.86 10.80 8.84
CA SER A 203 13.07 11.70 9.98
C SER A 203 14.53 11.59 10.41
N ASP A 204 15.35 12.62 10.13
CA ASP A 204 16.74 12.75 10.60
C ASP A 204 17.67 11.51 10.44
N GLY A 205 17.42 10.67 9.42
CA GLY A 205 18.30 9.55 9.09
C GLY A 205 17.89 8.19 9.66
N GLU A 206 16.83 8.12 10.48
CA GLU A 206 16.20 6.87 10.90
C GLU A 206 14.71 6.86 10.49
N GLU A 207 14.29 5.76 9.87
CA GLU A 207 12.91 5.58 9.42
C GLU A 207 11.98 5.48 10.64
N GLY A 208 11.01 6.41 10.76
CA GLY A 208 9.96 6.30 11.77
C GLY A 208 10.28 6.78 13.18
N LEU A 209 11.32 7.59 13.39
CA LEU A 209 11.69 8.14 14.71
C LEU A 209 10.52 8.82 15.44
N PHE A 210 9.62 9.51 14.72
CA PHE A 210 8.45 10.18 15.31
C PHE A 210 7.28 9.23 15.63
N TYR A 211 7.39 7.96 15.28
CA TYR A 211 6.36 6.94 15.49
C TYR A 211 6.77 5.85 16.47
N THR A 212 7.98 5.93 17.05
CA THR A 212 8.43 5.00 18.08
C THR A 212 8.12 5.55 19.47
N TRP A 213 7.65 4.66 20.34
CA TRP A 213 7.31 4.98 21.73
C TRP A 213 7.86 3.88 22.61
N ASN A 214 8.45 4.25 23.73
CA ASN A 214 8.77 3.31 24.80
C ASN A 214 7.66 3.28 25.85
N ARG A 215 7.69 2.24 26.70
CA ARG A 215 6.70 2.05 27.76
C ARG A 215 6.60 3.25 28.69
N ASP A 216 7.75 3.78 29.11
CA ASP A 216 7.82 4.87 30.08
C ASP A 216 7.20 6.15 29.50
N GLU A 217 7.38 6.42 28.21
CA GLU A 217 6.73 7.54 27.51
C GLU A 217 5.22 7.39 27.47
N VAL A 218 4.71 6.19 27.16
CA VAL A 218 3.27 5.90 27.15
C VAL A 218 2.68 6.04 28.55
N GLU A 219 3.34 5.48 29.57
CA GLU A 219 2.89 5.56 30.96
C GLU A 219 2.93 7.02 31.48
N ALA A 220 3.95 7.80 31.10
CA ALA A 220 4.05 9.20 31.47
C ALA A 220 2.94 10.07 30.86
N VAL A 221 2.51 9.77 29.62
CA VAL A 221 1.45 10.53 28.93
C VAL A 221 0.05 10.09 29.40
N LEU A 222 -0.19 8.78 29.54
CA LEU A 222 -1.52 8.23 29.83
C LEU A 222 -1.83 8.13 31.33
N GLY A 223 -0.81 8.09 32.20
CA GLY A 223 -1.01 7.91 33.64
C GLY A 223 -1.82 6.64 33.94
N ASP A 224 -2.91 6.78 34.68
CA ASP A 224 -3.77 5.66 35.10
C ASP A 224 -4.42 4.91 33.92
N ASP A 225 -4.59 5.55 32.76
CA ASP A 225 -5.17 4.93 31.57
C ASP A 225 -4.19 4.01 30.82
N SER A 226 -2.90 4.04 31.18
CA SER A 226 -1.86 3.20 30.55
C SER A 226 -2.16 1.70 30.70
N ALA A 227 -2.73 1.28 31.83
CA ALA A 227 -3.13 -0.11 32.04
C ALA A 227 -4.20 -0.57 31.06
N LEU A 228 -5.18 0.30 30.75
CA LEU A 228 -6.20 0.00 29.74
C LEU A 228 -5.59 -0.05 28.34
N PHE A 229 -4.70 0.89 28.01
CA PHE A 229 -4.00 0.92 26.73
C PHE A 229 -3.25 -0.41 26.47
N PHE A 230 -2.48 -0.90 27.43
CA PHE A 230 -1.71 -2.14 27.27
C PHE A 230 -2.56 -3.43 27.25
N ASN A 231 -3.87 -3.37 27.54
CA ASN A 231 -4.78 -4.50 27.32
C ASN A 231 -5.11 -4.69 25.83
N TYR A 232 -4.99 -3.64 25.02
CA TYR A 232 -5.38 -3.63 23.61
C TYR A 232 -4.21 -3.41 22.65
N PHE A 233 -3.17 -2.69 23.09
CA PHE A 233 -2.02 -2.33 22.26
C PHE A 233 -0.73 -2.92 22.84
N GLY A 234 0.08 -3.53 21.96
CA GLY A 234 1.43 -3.99 22.27
C GLY A 234 2.47 -3.02 21.72
N LEU A 235 3.57 -2.85 22.45
CA LEU A 235 4.78 -2.23 21.90
C LEU A 235 5.60 -3.32 21.21
N VAL A 236 5.85 -3.14 19.92
CA VAL A 236 6.58 -4.09 19.09
C VAL A 236 7.83 -3.40 18.56
N SER A 237 8.99 -4.00 18.79
CA SER A 237 10.23 -3.52 18.15
C SER A 237 10.19 -3.90 16.67
N PRO A 238 10.56 -2.99 15.75
CA PRO A 238 10.83 -3.37 14.37
C PRO A 238 11.82 -4.53 14.34
N HIS A 239 11.63 -5.49 13.45
CA HIS A 239 12.64 -6.52 13.22
C HIS A 239 13.83 -5.90 12.48
N GLY A 240 14.85 -5.47 13.21
CA GLY A 240 16.08 -4.87 12.65
C GLY A 240 16.99 -4.30 13.72
#